data_AF-A0A2I3RHW6-F1
#
_entry.id   AF-A0A2I3RHW6-F1
#
_cell.length_a   1.000
_cell.length_b   1.000
_cell.length_c   1.000
_cell.angle_alpha   90.00
_cell.angle_beta   90.00
_cell.angle_gamma   90.00
#
_symmetry.space_group_name_H-M   'P 1'
#
loop_
_entity.id
_entity.type
_entity.pdbx_description
1 polymer ?
#
loop_
_entity_poly.entity_id
_entity_poly.type
_entity_poly.pdbx_seq_one_letter_code
_entity_poly.pdbx_strand_id
1 'polypeptide(L)'
;MFAPNHVVAKSSFWYFVSQLKKMKKFSGEIAYSGWVFEKSPLRVKNFRIWLRCDSLSGTHNLYREYQDLTTCYRVMDSRHCAQAHSIQIMKVEEITAGKCRRPSVKQFHDSKVKFPLPHRVLRRQHKPRFTTKRPNTFF
;
A
#
# COMPACT_ATOMS: atom_id res chain seq x y z
N MET A 1 6.20 10.36 8.32
CA MET A 1 5.13 9.45 8.79
C MET A 1 4.09 9.36 7.72
N PHE A 2 3.55 8.17 7.48
CA PHE A 2 2.47 7.98 6.54
C PHE A 2 1.13 7.98 7.30
N ALA A 3 0.23 8.88 6.94
CA ALA A 3 -1.02 9.08 7.65
C ALA A 3 -2.04 9.81 6.75
N PRO A 4 -3.35 9.68 7.01
CA PRO A 4 -4.38 10.36 6.23
C PRO A 4 -4.39 11.89 6.46
N ASN A 5 -3.92 12.37 7.61
CA ASN A 5 -3.86 13.78 7.94
C ASN A 5 -2.73 14.08 8.94
N HIS A 6 -2.47 15.37 9.17
CA HIS A 6 -1.39 15.83 10.03
C HIS A 6 -1.59 15.48 11.52
N VAL A 7 -2.84 15.38 11.99
CA VAL A 7 -3.14 15.02 13.40
C VAL A 7 -2.69 13.59 13.68
N VAL A 8 -3.09 12.65 12.82
CA VAL A 8 -2.67 11.25 12.91
C VAL A 8 -1.16 11.12 12.69
N ALA A 9 -0.58 11.88 11.76
CA ALA A 9 0.87 11.88 11.54
C ALA A 9 1.67 12.27 12.80
N LYS A 10 1.24 13.33 13.51
CA LYS A 10 1.87 13.78 14.77
C LYS A 10 1.69 12.75 15.88
N SER A 11 0.51 12.13 15.98
CA SER A 11 0.24 11.06 16.95
C SER A 11 1.16 9.85 16.73
N SER A 12 1.21 9.34 15.49
CA SER A 12 2.10 8.23 15.11
C SER A 12 3.57 8.56 15.30
N PHE A 13 4.00 9.80 15.03
CA PHE A 13 5.36 10.25 15.30
C PHE A 13 5.75 10.05 16.77
N TRP A 14 4.92 10.53 17.70
CA TRP A 14 5.17 10.36 19.13
C TRP A 14 5.15 8.90 19.58
N TYR A 15 4.25 8.09 19.02
CA TYR A 15 4.22 6.65 19.24
C TYR A 15 5.57 6.00 18.88
N PHE A 16 6.12 6.27 17.70
CA PHE A 16 7.42 5.70 17.30
C PHE A 16 8.60 6.28 18.07
N VAL A 17 8.65 7.60 18.27
CA VAL A 17 9.78 8.25 18.95
C VAL A 17 9.91 7.77 20.40
N SER A 18 8.79 7.59 21.11
CA SER A 18 8.80 7.09 22.49
C SER A 18 9.31 5.64 22.63
N GLN A 19 9.18 4.83 21.57
CA GLN A 19 9.74 3.46 21.53
C GLN A 19 11.23 3.47 21.20
N LEU A 20 11.67 4.39 20.34
CA LEU A 20 13.06 4.45 19.86
C LEU A 20 13.98 5.22 20.81
N LYS A 21 13.46 6.24 21.49
CA LYS A 21 14.18 7.17 22.36
C LYS A 21 13.32 7.47 23.59
N LYS A 22 13.96 7.82 24.71
CA LYS A 22 13.28 8.24 25.95
C LYS A 22 12.72 9.67 25.85
N MET A 23 11.84 9.91 24.88
CA MET A 23 11.25 11.22 24.61
C MET A 23 9.73 11.09 24.55
N LYS A 24 9.02 12.02 25.20
CA LYS A 24 7.55 12.06 25.27
C LYS A 24 7.03 13.40 24.75
N LYS A 25 5.75 13.43 24.36
CA LYS A 25 5.07 14.66 23.88
C LYS A 25 5.09 15.81 24.89
N PHE A 26 5.07 15.54 26.19
CA PHE A 26 5.14 16.60 27.20
C PHE A 26 6.56 17.19 27.33
N SER A 27 7.60 16.39 27.06
CA SER A 27 9.00 16.78 27.24
C SER A 27 9.66 17.22 25.93
N GLY A 28 8.90 17.42 24.85
CA GLY A 28 9.43 17.78 23.55
C GLY A 28 8.34 18.27 22.61
N GLU A 29 8.76 18.97 21.56
CA GLU A 29 7.86 19.58 20.58
C GLU A 29 8.23 19.18 19.15
N ILE A 30 7.26 19.31 18.24
CA ILE A 30 7.47 19.02 16.82
C ILE A 30 7.86 20.33 16.13
N ALA A 31 9.12 20.46 15.74
CA ALA A 31 9.62 21.65 15.05
C ALA A 31 8.97 21.87 13.67
N TYR A 32 8.76 20.80 12.90
CA TYR A 32 8.16 20.88 11.56
C TYR A 32 7.31 19.65 11.22
N SER A 33 6.20 19.88 10.54
CA SER A 33 5.31 18.81 10.05
C SER A 33 4.68 19.25 8.73
N GLY A 34 5.27 18.81 7.62
CA GLY A 34 4.76 19.07 6.27
C GLY A 34 4.52 17.79 5.47
N TRP A 35 3.81 17.94 4.34
CA TRP A 35 3.60 16.85 3.39
C TRP A 35 4.85 16.65 2.54
N VAL A 36 5.19 15.38 2.29
CA VAL A 36 6.21 15.02 1.30
C VAL A 36 5.48 14.37 0.14
N PHE A 37 5.47 15.05 -1.00
CA PHE A 37 4.84 14.57 -2.22
C PHE A 37 5.80 13.69 -3.02
N GLU A 38 5.24 12.76 -3.78
CA GLU A 38 6.02 11.90 -4.67
C GLU A 38 6.69 12.72 -5.77
N LYS A 39 7.98 12.47 -6.02
CA LYS A 39 8.77 13.26 -6.97
C LYS A 39 8.38 13.02 -8.42
N SER A 40 7.96 11.79 -8.74
CA SER A 40 7.61 11.40 -10.11
C SER A 40 6.32 10.57 -10.12
N PRO A 41 5.16 11.20 -9.93
CA PRO A 41 3.87 10.51 -9.75
C PRO A 41 3.34 9.86 -11.02
N LEU A 42 3.90 10.19 -12.19
CA LEU A 42 3.47 9.64 -13.49
C LEU A 42 4.24 8.38 -13.90
N ARG A 43 5.29 8.00 -13.14
CA ARG A 43 6.14 6.84 -13.46
C ARG A 43 5.79 5.68 -12.55
N VAL A 44 5.52 4.52 -13.15
CA VAL A 44 5.34 3.26 -12.41
C VAL A 44 6.66 2.85 -11.77
N LYS A 45 6.62 2.53 -10.48
CA LYS A 45 7.78 2.15 -9.69
C LYS A 45 7.51 0.84 -8.96
N ASN A 46 8.60 0.16 -8.63
CA ASN A 46 8.56 -0.95 -7.70
C ASN A 46 9.00 -0.45 -6.33
N PHE A 47 8.21 -0.71 -5.30
CA PHE A 47 8.51 -0.38 -3.93
C PHE A 47 8.72 -1.65 -3.12
N ARG A 48 9.77 -1.67 -2.30
CA ARG A 48 9.91 -2.62 -1.22
C ARG A 48 9.48 -1.99 0.10
N ILE A 49 8.74 -2.75 0.88
CA ILE A 49 8.32 -2.38 2.22
C ILE A 49 8.76 -3.45 3.20
N TRP A 50 9.45 -2.98 4.24
CA TRP A 50 9.66 -3.72 5.46
C TRP A 50 8.67 -3.22 6.49
N LEU A 51 7.91 -4.15 7.02
CA LEU A 51 6.89 -3.86 8.01
C LEU A 51 6.93 -4.90 9.12
N ARG A 52 6.57 -4.47 10.32
CA ARG A 52 6.26 -5.34 11.44
C ARG A 52 4.73 -5.38 11.57
N CYS A 53 4.20 -6.57 11.78
CA CYS A 53 2.78 -6.81 11.93
C CYS A 53 2.54 -7.63 13.19
N ASP A 54 1.63 -7.16 14.03
CA ASP A 54 1.17 -7.88 15.20
C ASP A 54 -0.04 -8.71 14.79
N SER A 55 0.07 -10.03 14.98
CA SER A 55 -1.00 -11.00 14.77
C SER A 55 -1.55 -11.47 16.12
N LEU A 56 -2.65 -12.22 16.10
CA LEU A 56 -3.22 -12.81 17.32
C LEU A 56 -2.23 -13.71 18.08
N SER A 57 -1.30 -14.34 17.37
CA SER A 57 -0.34 -15.29 17.93
C SER A 57 1.03 -14.67 18.24
N GLY A 58 1.28 -13.44 17.83
CA GLY A 58 2.58 -12.77 18.03
C GLY A 58 2.97 -11.79 16.95
N THR A 59 4.16 -11.21 17.09
CA THR A 59 4.66 -10.14 16.23
C THR A 59 5.60 -10.68 15.15
N HIS A 60 5.36 -10.34 13.89
CA HIS A 60 6.09 -10.86 12.75
C HIS A 60 6.66 -9.75 11.86
N ASN A 61 7.89 -9.95 11.38
CA ASN A 61 8.49 -9.09 10.36
C ASN A 61 8.11 -9.60 8.97
N LEU A 62 7.69 -8.68 8.11
CA LEU A 62 7.22 -8.97 6.76
C LEU A 62 7.96 -8.12 5.75
N TYR A 63 8.26 -8.75 4.62
CA TYR A 63 8.82 -8.13 3.44
C TYR A 63 7.80 -8.20 2.30
N ARG A 64 7.39 -7.04 1.78
CA ARG A 64 6.43 -6.95 0.67
C ARG A 64 6.98 -6.08 -0.45
N GLU A 65 6.59 -6.42 -1.67
CA GLU A 65 6.89 -5.63 -2.85
C GLU A 65 5.58 -5.25 -3.52
N TYR A 66 5.52 -4.01 -4.00
CA TYR A 66 4.35 -3.47 -4.69
C TYR A 66 4.81 -2.69 -5.91
N GLN A 67 4.01 -2.75 -6.98
CA GLN A 67 4.20 -1.93 -8.16
C GLN A 67 3.09 -0.88 -8.19
N ASP A 68 3.45 0.39 -8.03
CA ASP A 68 2.49 1.50 -7.99
C ASP A 68 3.15 2.83 -8.38
N LEU A 69 2.33 3.86 -8.55
CA LEU A 69 2.75 5.24 -8.79
C LEU A 69 3.11 5.97 -7.48
N THR A 70 2.25 5.87 -6.45
CA THR A 70 2.31 6.76 -5.27
C THR A 70 1.87 6.14 -3.94
N THR A 71 1.07 5.06 -3.94
CA THR A 71 0.27 4.66 -2.78
C THR A 71 0.45 3.20 -2.36
N CYS A 72 1.21 2.97 -1.28
CA CYS A 72 1.40 1.62 -0.78
C CYS A 72 0.38 1.12 0.25
N TYR A 73 -0.61 1.94 0.60
CA TYR A 73 -1.43 1.73 1.81
C TYR A 73 -2.55 0.70 1.67
N ARG A 74 -3.13 0.51 0.48
CA ARG A 74 -4.39 -0.24 0.34
C ARG A 74 -4.23 -1.77 0.37
N VAL A 75 -3.02 -2.31 0.31
CA VAL A 75 -2.80 -3.74 0.02
C VAL A 75 -2.28 -4.54 1.23
N MET A 76 -2.09 -3.88 2.38
CA MET A 76 -1.62 -4.56 3.59
C MET A 76 -2.71 -5.43 4.23
N ASP A 77 -3.97 -5.04 4.05
CA ASP A 77 -5.13 -5.53 4.80
C ASP A 77 -5.63 -6.93 4.37
N SER A 78 -5.52 -7.29 3.08
CA SER A 78 -6.33 -8.41 2.54
C SER A 78 -5.87 -9.83 2.87
N ARG A 79 -4.61 -10.05 3.27
CA ARG A 79 -4.06 -11.42 3.47
C ARG A 79 -3.97 -11.87 4.92
N HIS A 80 -3.89 -10.93 5.86
CA HIS A 80 -3.71 -11.25 7.27
C HIS A 80 -4.74 -10.56 8.16
N CYS A 81 -5.74 -9.90 7.56
CA CYS A 81 -6.78 -9.11 8.26
C CYS A 81 -6.18 -8.20 9.35
N ALA A 82 -4.97 -7.69 9.08
CA ALA A 82 -4.19 -6.93 10.03
C ALA A 82 -4.67 -5.49 10.00
N GLN A 83 -5.21 -5.04 11.13
CA GLN A 83 -5.70 -3.67 11.23
C GLN A 83 -4.54 -2.68 11.16
N ALA A 84 -4.84 -1.46 10.73
CA ALA A 84 -3.83 -0.41 10.56
C ALA A 84 -3.00 -0.13 11.84
N HIS A 85 -3.62 -0.29 13.02
CA HIS A 85 -2.94 -0.09 14.30
C HIS A 85 -1.94 -1.21 14.65
N SER A 86 -2.15 -2.42 14.11
CA SER A 86 -1.29 -3.60 14.33
C SER A 86 -0.11 -3.63 13.34
N ILE A 87 -0.05 -2.69 12.41
CA ILE A 87 0.96 -2.61 11.35
C ILE A 87 1.89 -1.44 11.63
N GLN A 88 3.19 -1.72 11.60
CA GLN A 88 4.24 -0.72 11.68
C GLN A 88 5.09 -0.76 10.42
N ILE A 89 5.08 0.31 9.64
CA ILE A 89 5.96 0.45 8.47
C ILE A 89 7.33 0.93 8.95
N MET A 90 8.35 0.09 8.76
CA MET A 90 9.72 0.41 9.19
C MET A 90 10.47 1.16 8.11
N LYS A 91 10.35 0.71 6.86
CA LYS A 91 11.07 1.30 5.73
C LYS A 91 10.32 1.06 4.42
N VAL A 92 10.35 2.07 3.55
CA VAL A 92 9.84 2.01 2.17
C VAL A 92 10.94 2.50 1.25
N GLU A 93 11.19 1.80 0.15
CA GLU A 93 12.24 2.16 -0.80
C GLU A 93 11.87 1.78 -2.23
N GLU A 94 12.17 2.65 -3.20
CA GLU A 94 12.07 2.34 -4.63
C GLU A 94 13.17 1.33 -5.02
N ILE A 95 12.82 0.33 -5.82
CA ILE A 95 13.75 -0.71 -6.29
C ILE A 95 13.74 -0.83 -7.80
N THR A 96 14.92 -1.12 -8.35
CA THR A 96 15.10 -1.46 -9.76
C THR A 96 14.51 -2.84 -10.06
N ALA A 97 13.99 -3.03 -11.27
CA ALA A 97 13.32 -4.28 -11.70
C ALA A 97 14.14 -5.56 -11.43
N GLY A 98 15.46 -5.53 -11.62
CA GLY A 98 16.33 -6.69 -11.37
C GLY A 98 16.49 -7.10 -9.90
N LYS A 99 16.17 -6.20 -8.95
CA LYS A 99 16.25 -6.45 -7.50
C LYS A 99 14.93 -6.91 -6.88
N CYS A 100 13.83 -6.90 -7.65
CA CYS A 100 12.56 -7.45 -7.19
C CYS A 100 12.70 -8.96 -6.94
N ARG A 101 11.98 -9.48 -5.95
CA ARG A 101 12.00 -10.88 -5.53
C ARG A 101 10.64 -11.53 -5.74
N ARG A 102 9.53 -10.78 -5.66
CA ARG A 102 8.17 -11.32 -5.71
C ARG A 102 7.75 -11.63 -7.16
N PRO A 103 7.38 -12.89 -7.48
CA PRO A 103 6.93 -13.26 -8.84
C PRO A 103 5.76 -12.42 -9.35
N SER A 104 4.83 -12.04 -8.45
CA SER A 104 3.67 -11.21 -8.77
C SER A 104 4.02 -9.80 -9.26
N VAL A 105 5.19 -9.28 -8.88
CA VAL A 105 5.72 -8.00 -9.39
C VAL A 105 6.52 -8.25 -10.66
N LYS A 106 7.38 -9.28 -10.64
CA LYS A 106 8.24 -9.65 -11.79
C LYS A 106 7.47 -9.94 -13.07
N GLN A 107 6.26 -10.52 -12.99
CA GLN A 107 5.46 -10.86 -14.17
C GLN A 107 5.12 -9.64 -15.05
N PHE A 108 5.15 -8.43 -14.48
CA PHE A 108 4.89 -7.19 -15.21
C PHE A 108 6.16 -6.53 -15.77
N HIS A 109 7.34 -7.13 -15.58
CA HIS A 109 8.60 -6.62 -16.09
C HIS A 109 8.89 -7.11 -17.52
N ASP A 110 7.93 -6.94 -18.43
CA ASP A 110 8.11 -7.25 -19.84
C ASP A 110 7.70 -6.05 -20.70
N SER A 111 8.62 -5.59 -21.54
CA SER A 111 8.40 -4.52 -22.52
C SER A 111 7.32 -4.85 -23.55
N LYS A 112 7.07 -6.14 -23.80
CA LYS A 112 6.08 -6.64 -24.76
C LYS A 112 4.87 -7.28 -24.08
N VAL A 113 4.66 -6.98 -22.79
CA VAL A 113 3.55 -7.54 -22.01
C VAL A 113 2.22 -7.29 -22.72
N LYS A 114 1.48 -8.37 -22.94
CA LYS A 114 0.15 -8.35 -23.56
C LYS A 114 -0.72 -9.39 -22.86
N PHE A 115 -1.93 -9.00 -22.51
CA PHE A 115 -2.90 -9.91 -21.91
C PHE A 115 -4.31 -9.54 -22.37
N PRO A 116 -5.17 -10.51 -22.69
CA PRO A 116 -6.59 -10.26 -22.89
C PRO A 116 -7.28 -10.01 -21.55
N LEU A 117 -8.49 -9.44 -21.60
CA LEU A 117 -9.41 -9.42 -20.47
C LEU A 117 -10.49 -10.48 -20.74
N PRO A 118 -10.30 -11.74 -20.33
CA PRO A 118 -11.07 -12.88 -20.83
C PRO A 118 -12.55 -12.86 -20.44
N HIS A 119 -12.87 -12.26 -19.29
CA HIS A 119 -14.23 -12.17 -18.79
C HIS A 119 -14.50 -10.76 -18.26
N ARG A 120 -15.37 -10.02 -18.95
CA ARG A 120 -15.75 -8.65 -18.58
C ARG A 120 -17.15 -8.63 -17.99
N VAL A 121 -17.23 -8.53 -16.66
CA VAL A 121 -18.50 -8.45 -15.95
C VAL A 121 -19.16 -7.09 -16.20
N LEU A 122 -20.43 -7.10 -16.61
CA LEU A 122 -21.24 -5.88 -16.71
C LEU A 122 -21.40 -5.25 -15.33
N ARG A 123 -20.87 -4.03 -15.16
CA ARG A 123 -20.99 -3.26 -13.90
C ARG A 123 -22.35 -2.57 -13.77
N ARG A 124 -22.97 -2.15 -14.88
CA ARG A 124 -24.26 -1.45 -14.90
C ARG A 124 -25.45 -2.42 -14.92
N GLN A 125 -25.56 -3.24 -13.87
CA GLN A 125 -26.59 -4.29 -13.79
C GLN A 125 -28.01 -3.74 -13.62
N HIS A 126 -28.16 -2.50 -13.15
CA HIS A 126 -29.45 -1.88 -12.91
C HIS A 126 -29.87 -0.86 -13.98
N LYS A 127 -29.15 -0.78 -15.10
CA LYS A 127 -29.44 0.13 -16.21
C LYS A 127 -29.24 -0.58 -17.55
N PRO A 128 -30.26 -1.27 -18.09
CA PRO A 128 -31.61 -1.45 -17.52
C PRO A 128 -31.65 -2.50 -16.41
N ARG A 129 -32.62 -2.41 -15.50
CA ARG A 129 -32.81 -3.41 -14.42
C ARG A 129 -33.44 -4.71 -14.92
N PHE A 130 -34.27 -4.62 -15.96
CA PHE A 130 -34.87 -5.75 -16.63
C PHE A 130 -34.62 -5.61 -18.12
N THR A 131 -34.24 -6.72 -18.76
CA THR A 131 -33.98 -6.78 -20.20
C THR A 131 -34.27 -8.20 -20.68
N THR A 132 -34.66 -8.33 -21.94
CA THR A 132 -34.90 -9.63 -22.58
C THR A 132 -33.61 -10.28 -23.09
N LYS A 133 -32.53 -9.51 -23.24
CA LYS A 133 -31.24 -9.97 -23.74
C LYS A 133 -30.29 -10.32 -22.60
N ARG A 134 -29.63 -11.48 -22.66
CA ARG A 134 -28.57 -11.86 -21.72
C ARG A 134 -27.32 -11.00 -21.94
N PRO A 135 -26.59 -10.64 -20.86
CA PRO A 135 -25.35 -9.88 -20.99
C PRO A 135 -24.27 -10.73 -21.68
N ASN A 136 -23.55 -10.12 -22.64
CA ASN A 136 -22.32 -10.70 -23.17
C ASN A 136 -21.14 -10.29 -22.27
N THR A 137 -20.23 -11.23 -22.00
CA THR A 137 -19.03 -11.02 -21.17
C THR A 137 -17.72 -11.25 -21.93
N PHE A 138 -17.79 -11.67 -23.20
CA PHE A 138 -16.66 -11.84 -24.10
C PHE A 138 -16.63 -10.71 -25.14
N PHE A 139 -15.53 -9.95 -25.17
CA PHE A 139 -15.33 -8.76 -26.01
C PHE A 139 -13.93 -8.74 -26.60
#